data_AF-A0A7Y3K5C7-F1
#
_entry.id   AF-A0A7Y3K5C7-F1
#
_cell.length_a   1.000
_cell.length_b   1.000
_cell.length_c   1.000
_cell.angle_alpha   90.00
_cell.angle_beta   90.00
_cell.angle_gamma   90.00
#
_symmetry.space_group_name_H-M   'P 1'
#
loop_
_entity.id
_entity.type
_entity.pdbx_description
1 polymer ?
#
loop_
_entity_poly.entity_id
_entity_poly.type
_entity_poly.pdbx_seq_one_letter_code
_entity_poly.pdbx_strand_id
1 'polypeptide(L)'
;MILDLIVLLFVLLLTLYMGTQGAFSALCLLTASLFASFLAMGLYQWAAAPIMSRQPDYAYGAAFLLLFMLAFAATRELIDRLVRFDMVLPVWPNRVAGGLVGFFAAMVIIGTTLIGIDMMPLPSSILGYSRYPDGMNSAATDIWLDPDGFVTTLWNNVGGASMGGPTVFASVNPDFLRQLYGYRHGVFYGTWNTLPPNLLKVIAMGSLHSGSLVKLKIPSPGQRHKIWLVQTRVRRGATEPDVSANSADGDNYLFLTPTQVRLVTTGGHQYYPIGYLKLGEVFHPLHLNTPVVDDYRMVDGHHSVYQDWIFKVASDERPVLFEMKNTARVALRKISKKFKVLAARDYPQRPYNKATLAISVKSSGMPGPYQVMIVPAGVKMLDLQNEVHAAYSRLHHLYEVLFNTRSGAWAGAITKIQGTPNTNTVERYYQQSITANSEPISYRFPWPQIASLLLSSQIGHNTAQCLQKVGSYFTGNILAVLRSKKVAYFNTDMHGAIPNAIHIAPSTYTVVAWRITGRALRIWMTDVTVAPTKAQSLTLNSAALVASYSR
;
A
#
# COMPACT_ATOMS: atom_id res chain seq x y z
N MET A 1 -4.87 10.81 9.74
CA MET A 1 -5.39 12.02 10.40
C MET A 1 -6.89 11.97 10.69
N ILE A 2 -7.79 11.75 9.72
CA ILE A 2 -9.24 11.73 10.01
C ILE A 2 -9.61 10.54 10.91
N LEU A 3 -9.10 9.34 10.61
CA LEU A 3 -9.34 8.16 11.46
C LEU A 3 -8.86 8.38 12.90
N ASP A 4 -7.70 8.99 13.07
CA ASP A 4 -7.12 9.27 14.41
C ASP A 4 -8.03 10.19 15.22
N LEU A 5 -8.58 11.23 14.59
CA LEU A 5 -9.52 12.15 15.24
C LEU A 5 -10.82 11.44 15.62
N ILE A 6 -11.33 10.57 14.74
CA ILE A 6 -12.53 9.77 15.02
C ILE A 6 -12.28 8.81 16.19
N VAL A 7 -11.14 8.10 16.18
CA VAL A 7 -10.74 7.17 17.25
C VAL A 7 -10.59 7.91 18.58
N LEU A 8 -9.88 9.04 18.59
CA LEU A 8 -9.73 9.90 19.76
C LEU A 8 -11.09 10.37 20.30
N LEU A 9 -11.97 10.84 19.41
CA LEU A 9 -13.31 11.29 19.76
C LEU A 9 -14.12 10.16 20.40
N PHE A 10 -14.10 8.95 19.83
CA PHE A 10 -14.82 7.81 20.41
C PHE A 10 -14.27 7.41 21.79
N VAL A 11 -12.95 7.41 21.97
CA VAL A 11 -12.35 7.12 23.28
C VAL A 11 -12.79 8.17 24.30
N LEU A 12 -12.74 9.47 23.96
CA LEU A 12 -13.16 10.55 24.85
C LEU A 12 -14.66 10.50 25.18
N LEU A 13 -15.52 10.24 24.20
CA LEU A 13 -16.96 10.14 24.40
C LEU A 13 -17.31 8.97 25.33
N LEU A 14 -16.71 7.79 25.11
CA LEU A 14 -16.91 6.63 26.00
C LEU A 14 -16.38 6.89 27.40
N THR A 15 -15.21 7.54 27.51
CA THR A 15 -14.60 7.94 28.79
C THR A 15 -15.52 8.88 29.57
N LEU A 16 -16.02 9.93 28.91
CA LEU A 16 -16.94 10.90 29.52
C LEU A 16 -18.25 10.24 29.92
N TYR A 17 -18.81 9.39 29.05
CA TYR A 17 -20.04 8.65 29.34
C TYR A 17 -19.87 7.77 30.58
N MET A 18 -18.80 6.97 30.67
CA MET A 18 -18.49 6.15 31.84
C MET A 18 -18.20 6.97 33.10
N GLY A 19 -17.59 8.15 32.96
CA GLY A 19 -17.44 9.11 34.05
C GLY A 19 -18.76 9.54 34.67
N THR A 20 -19.86 9.60 33.90
CA THR A 20 -21.19 9.93 34.43
C THR A 20 -21.93 8.72 35.02
N GLN A 21 -21.66 7.51 34.52
CA GLN A 21 -22.26 6.27 35.03
C GLN A 21 -21.62 5.77 36.34
N GLY A 22 -20.39 6.17 36.64
CA GLY A 22 -19.69 5.84 37.89
C GLY A 22 -18.65 4.74 37.76
N ALA A 23 -17.81 4.61 38.79
CA ALA A 23 -16.63 3.75 38.84
C ALA A 23 -16.95 2.27 38.66
N PHE A 24 -17.98 1.80 39.34
CA PHE A 24 -18.34 0.39 39.34
C PHE A 24 -18.91 -0.05 37.99
N SER A 25 -19.77 0.76 37.38
CA SER A 25 -20.27 0.53 36.02
C SER A 25 -19.13 0.49 34.98
N ALA A 26 -18.19 1.43 35.07
CA ALA A 26 -17.00 1.44 34.21
C ALA A 26 -16.13 0.19 34.39
N LEU A 27 -15.97 -0.31 35.62
CA LEU A 27 -15.24 -1.54 35.92
C LEU A 27 -15.92 -2.78 35.33
N CYS A 28 -17.24 -2.86 35.43
CA CYS A 28 -18.04 -3.88 34.78
C CYS A 28 -17.85 -3.86 33.25
N LEU A 29 -17.86 -2.67 32.63
CA LEU A 29 -17.62 -2.49 31.20
C LEU A 29 -16.21 -2.94 30.79
N LEU A 30 -15.18 -2.54 31.55
CA LEU A 30 -13.80 -2.95 31.32
C LEU A 30 -13.64 -4.48 31.40
N THR A 31 -14.25 -5.10 32.41
CA THR A 31 -14.18 -6.55 32.60
C THR A 31 -14.86 -7.28 31.44
N ALA A 32 -16.04 -6.81 31.03
CA ALA A 32 -16.76 -7.36 29.88
C ALA A 32 -15.96 -7.24 28.58
N SER A 33 -15.34 -6.07 28.32
CA SER A 33 -14.58 -5.84 27.09
C SER A 33 -13.29 -6.64 27.03
N LEU A 34 -12.57 -6.77 28.16
CA LEU A 34 -11.39 -7.61 28.25
C LEU A 34 -11.73 -9.08 27.97
N PHE A 35 -12.75 -9.62 28.66
CA PHE A 35 -13.16 -11.00 28.47
C PHE A 35 -13.61 -11.27 27.03
N ALA A 36 -14.43 -10.39 26.46
CA ALA A 36 -14.88 -10.50 25.08
C ALA A 36 -13.73 -10.41 24.07
N SER A 37 -12.75 -9.53 24.29
CA SER A 37 -11.57 -9.38 23.44
C SER A 37 -10.72 -10.66 23.44
N PHE A 38 -10.45 -11.24 24.61
CA PHE A 38 -9.71 -12.50 24.70
C PHE A 38 -10.47 -13.68 24.09
N LEU A 39 -11.79 -13.75 24.31
CA LEU A 39 -12.62 -14.79 23.72
C LEU A 39 -12.67 -14.69 22.19
N ALA A 40 -12.82 -13.47 21.66
CA ALA A 40 -12.76 -13.19 20.23
C ALA A 40 -11.43 -13.67 19.65
N MET A 41 -10.32 -13.32 20.31
CA MET A 41 -8.99 -13.69 19.89
C MET A 41 -8.73 -15.21 19.91
N GLY A 42 -9.31 -15.92 20.89
CA GLY A 42 -9.16 -17.37 21.00
C GLY A 42 -9.98 -18.16 19.97
N LEU A 43 -11.16 -17.68 19.59
CA LEU A 43 -12.13 -18.47 18.80
C LEU A 43 -12.36 -17.96 17.37
N TYR A 44 -11.84 -16.79 16.97
CA TYR A 44 -12.15 -16.22 15.65
C TYR A 44 -11.77 -17.14 14.48
N GLN A 45 -10.70 -17.95 14.59
CA GLN A 45 -10.30 -18.87 13.52
C GLN A 45 -11.33 -19.98 13.32
N TRP A 46 -11.90 -20.48 14.41
CA TRP A 46 -12.96 -21.48 14.36
C TRP A 46 -14.25 -20.87 13.79
N ALA A 47 -14.61 -19.66 14.24
CA ALA A 47 -15.77 -18.93 13.75
C ALA A 47 -15.62 -18.47 12.27
N ALA A 48 -14.39 -18.34 11.75
CA ALA A 48 -14.13 -17.96 10.36
C ALA A 48 -14.38 -19.11 9.38
N ALA A 49 -14.27 -20.38 9.80
CA ALA A 49 -14.41 -21.56 8.94
C ALA A 49 -15.66 -21.54 8.02
N PRO A 50 -16.89 -21.25 8.51
CA PRO A 50 -18.08 -21.18 7.64
C PRO A 50 -18.07 -19.98 6.67
N ILE A 51 -17.34 -18.90 6.98
CA ILE A 51 -17.22 -17.71 6.11
C ILE A 51 -16.16 -17.95 5.03
N MET A 52 -15.12 -18.72 5.35
CA MET A 52 -14.00 -19.01 4.44
C MET A 52 -14.43 -19.67 3.13
N SER A 53 -15.53 -20.43 3.11
CA SER A 53 -16.03 -21.06 1.89
C SER A 53 -16.65 -20.07 0.89
N ARG A 54 -17.00 -18.85 1.32
CA ARG A 54 -17.63 -17.82 0.47
C ARG A 54 -16.74 -16.60 0.27
N GLN A 55 -16.11 -16.12 1.34
CA GLN A 55 -15.34 -14.87 1.38
C GLN A 55 -14.11 -15.04 2.27
N PRO A 56 -13.10 -15.82 1.85
CA PRO A 56 -11.94 -16.15 2.68
C PRO A 56 -11.12 -14.93 3.11
N ASP A 57 -11.05 -13.87 2.30
CA ASP A 57 -10.28 -12.67 2.65
C ASP A 57 -10.93 -11.88 3.80
N TYR A 58 -12.26 -11.85 3.88
CA TYR A 58 -13.00 -11.17 4.95
C TYR A 58 -13.25 -12.07 6.18
N ALA A 59 -13.11 -13.39 6.02
CA ALA A 59 -13.56 -14.36 7.00
C ALA A 59 -13.00 -14.12 8.40
N TYR A 60 -11.70 -13.85 8.53
CA TYR A 60 -11.09 -13.64 9.84
C TYR A 60 -11.52 -12.33 10.50
N GLY A 61 -11.48 -11.20 9.80
CA GLY A 61 -11.88 -9.91 10.35
C GLY A 61 -13.36 -9.88 10.72
N ALA A 62 -14.22 -10.40 9.84
CA ALA A 62 -15.67 -10.46 10.09
C ALA A 62 -16.01 -11.40 11.25
N ALA A 63 -15.43 -12.61 11.29
CA ALA A 63 -15.65 -13.55 12.39
C ALA A 63 -15.15 -12.98 13.73
N PHE A 64 -13.98 -12.33 13.72
CA PHE A 64 -13.41 -11.70 14.91
C PHE A 64 -14.32 -10.60 15.46
N LEU A 65 -14.77 -9.66 14.62
CA LEU A 65 -15.66 -8.57 15.02
C LEU A 65 -17.03 -9.07 15.49
N LEU A 66 -17.63 -10.02 14.77
CA LEU A 66 -18.91 -10.61 15.16
C LEU A 66 -18.81 -11.30 16.51
N LEU A 67 -17.76 -12.11 16.70
CA LEU A 67 -17.54 -12.83 17.93
C LEU A 67 -17.28 -11.87 19.10
N PHE A 68 -16.48 -10.82 18.90
CA PHE A 68 -16.28 -9.77 19.88
C PHE A 68 -17.60 -9.11 20.27
N MET A 69 -18.41 -8.69 19.30
CA MET A 69 -19.70 -8.04 19.55
C MET A 69 -20.66 -8.95 20.33
N LEU A 70 -20.80 -10.21 19.93
CA LEU A 70 -21.68 -11.17 20.61
C LEU A 70 -21.18 -11.51 22.02
N ALA A 71 -19.89 -11.76 22.19
CA ALA A 71 -19.28 -12.04 23.48
C ALA A 71 -19.40 -10.84 24.43
N PHE A 72 -19.18 -9.63 23.91
CA PHE A 72 -19.29 -8.39 24.67
C PHE A 72 -20.73 -8.16 25.12
N ALA A 73 -21.71 -8.26 24.22
CA ALA A 73 -23.12 -8.09 24.57
C ALA A 73 -23.60 -9.14 25.58
N ALA A 74 -23.23 -10.42 25.39
CA ALA A 74 -23.60 -11.49 26.31
C ALA A 74 -22.95 -11.33 27.69
N THR A 75 -21.66 -10.98 27.73
CA THR A 75 -20.94 -10.77 29.01
C THR A 75 -21.47 -9.53 29.73
N ARG A 76 -21.80 -8.47 29.01
CA ARG A 76 -22.40 -7.26 29.57
C ARG A 76 -23.75 -7.56 30.22
N GLU A 77 -24.64 -8.23 29.51
CA GLU A 77 -25.96 -8.64 30.00
C GLU A 77 -25.84 -9.58 31.21
N LEU A 78 -24.89 -10.52 31.16
CA LEU A 78 -24.64 -11.43 32.28
C LEU A 78 -24.18 -10.65 33.52
N ILE A 79 -23.25 -9.71 33.37
CA ILE A 79 -22.78 -8.87 34.47
C ILE A 79 -23.93 -8.04 35.03
N ASP A 80 -24.79 -7.44 34.20
CA ASP A 80 -25.95 -6.67 34.67
C ASP A 80 -26.94 -7.50 35.48
N ARG A 81 -27.10 -8.80 35.15
CA ARG A 81 -27.97 -9.71 35.91
C ARG A 81 -27.34 -10.21 37.21
N LEU A 82 -26.03 -10.45 37.19
CA LEU A 82 -25.29 -10.96 38.35
C LEU A 82 -25.04 -9.86 39.39
N VAL A 83 -24.76 -8.65 38.93
CA VAL A 83 -24.41 -7.51 39.75
C VAL A 83 -25.68 -6.72 40.07
N ARG A 84 -26.36 -7.11 41.16
CA ARG A 84 -27.63 -6.50 41.57
C ARG A 84 -27.47 -5.21 42.38
N PHE A 85 -26.28 -4.93 42.87
CA PHE A 85 -26.01 -3.83 43.80
C PHE A 85 -24.95 -2.91 43.21
N ASP A 86 -25.20 -1.61 43.29
CA ASP A 86 -24.24 -0.58 42.90
C ASP A 86 -23.45 -0.10 44.13
N MET A 87 -22.17 0.21 43.94
CA MET A 87 -21.33 0.77 44.98
C MET A 87 -21.54 2.29 45.03
N VAL A 88 -22.19 2.77 46.10
CA VAL A 88 -22.37 4.21 46.30
C VAL A 88 -21.07 4.82 46.81
N LEU A 89 -20.31 5.43 45.89
CA LEU A 89 -19.16 6.26 46.22
C LEU A 89 -19.57 7.75 46.25
N PRO A 90 -18.84 8.61 46.99
CA PRO A 90 -19.04 10.05 46.88
C PRO A 90 -18.89 10.52 45.43
N VAL A 91 -19.69 11.51 45.02
CA VAL A 91 -19.88 11.90 43.61
C VAL A 91 -18.56 12.13 42.86
N TRP A 92 -17.64 12.89 43.44
CA TRP A 92 -16.37 13.22 42.79
C TRP A 92 -15.44 12.02 42.64
N PRO A 93 -15.11 11.26 43.71
CA PRO A 93 -14.40 9.98 43.57
C PRO A 93 -15.03 9.04 42.55
N ASN A 94 -16.37 8.92 42.57
CA ASN A 94 -17.08 8.03 41.66
C ASN A 94 -16.89 8.41 40.19
N ARG A 95 -17.00 9.72 39.88
CA ARG A 95 -16.84 10.23 38.52
C ARG A 95 -15.41 10.15 38.03
N VAL A 96 -14.44 10.47 38.87
CA VAL A 96 -13.01 10.40 38.51
C VAL A 96 -12.59 8.96 38.25
N ALA A 97 -12.93 8.04 39.16
CA ALA A 97 -12.63 6.62 38.96
C ALA A 97 -13.41 6.04 37.76
N GLY A 98 -14.68 6.42 37.57
CA GLY A 98 -15.47 6.06 36.39
C GLY A 98 -14.85 6.55 35.07
N GLY A 99 -14.32 7.77 35.05
CA GLY A 99 -13.59 8.30 33.90
C GLY A 99 -12.29 7.52 33.64
N LEU A 100 -11.46 7.30 34.65
CA LEU A 100 -10.18 6.59 34.49
C LEU A 100 -10.37 5.13 34.05
N VAL A 101 -11.27 4.40 34.70
CA VAL A 101 -11.57 3.00 34.34
C VAL A 101 -12.29 2.95 32.98
N GLY A 102 -13.19 3.90 32.73
CA GLY A 102 -13.89 4.06 31.46
C GLY A 102 -12.97 4.33 30.29
N PHE A 103 -11.90 5.09 30.51
CA PHE A 103 -10.85 5.31 29.52
C PHE A 103 -10.19 4.00 29.10
N PHE A 104 -9.74 3.17 30.05
CA PHE A 104 -9.17 1.86 29.72
C PHE A 104 -10.19 0.94 29.05
N ALA A 105 -11.46 0.98 29.47
CA ALA A 105 -12.52 0.21 28.82
C ALA A 105 -12.69 0.64 27.36
N ALA A 106 -12.69 1.94 27.09
CA ALA A 106 -12.77 2.51 25.75
C ALA A 106 -11.56 2.12 24.89
N MET A 107 -10.35 2.16 25.45
CA MET A 107 -9.13 1.70 24.79
C MET A 107 -9.24 0.24 24.33
N VAL A 108 -9.77 -0.65 25.18
CA VAL A 108 -9.97 -2.06 24.83
C VAL A 108 -11.03 -2.22 23.74
N ILE A 109 -12.18 -1.56 23.86
CA ILE A 109 -13.29 -1.68 22.91
C ILE A 109 -12.88 -1.17 21.53
N ILE A 110 -12.33 0.05 21.46
CA ILE A 110 -11.91 0.67 20.21
C ILE A 110 -10.71 -0.04 19.62
N GLY A 111 -9.70 -0.39 20.44
CA GLY A 111 -8.52 -1.12 19.98
C GLY A 111 -8.86 -2.49 19.40
N THR A 112 -9.73 -3.26 20.06
CA THR A 112 -10.20 -4.55 19.54
C THR A 112 -10.95 -4.37 18.23
N THR A 113 -11.80 -3.35 18.13
CA THR A 113 -12.54 -3.04 16.90
C THR A 113 -11.59 -2.69 15.74
N LEU A 114 -10.58 -1.84 15.98
CA LEU A 114 -9.58 -1.48 14.97
C LEU A 114 -8.77 -2.68 14.51
N ILE A 115 -8.38 -3.60 15.41
CA ILE A 115 -7.71 -4.84 15.04
C ILE A 115 -8.60 -5.68 14.10
N GLY A 116 -9.89 -5.82 14.41
CA GLY A 116 -10.83 -6.53 13.54
C GLY A 116 -11.00 -5.87 12.16
N ILE A 117 -10.96 -4.54 12.10
CA ILE A 117 -10.94 -3.77 10.85
C ILE A 117 -9.64 -4.02 10.06
N ASP A 118 -8.50 -4.03 10.75
CA ASP A 118 -7.19 -4.26 10.17
C ASP A 118 -6.99 -5.70 9.67
N MET A 119 -7.76 -6.65 10.19
CA MET A 119 -7.82 -8.04 9.71
C MET A 119 -8.60 -8.19 8.40
N MET A 120 -9.37 -7.18 7.98
CA MET A 120 -10.08 -7.18 6.70
C MET A 120 -9.15 -6.71 5.56
N PRO A 121 -9.43 -7.11 4.30
CA PRO A 121 -8.62 -6.74 3.13
C PRO A 121 -8.89 -5.29 2.69
N LEU A 122 -8.77 -4.35 3.62
CA LEU A 122 -8.91 -2.93 3.37
C LEU A 122 -7.60 -2.35 2.82
N PRO A 123 -7.65 -1.21 2.11
CA PRO A 123 -6.45 -0.50 1.72
C PRO A 123 -5.54 -0.20 2.93
N SER A 124 -4.22 -0.14 2.70
CA SER A 124 -3.24 0.14 3.75
C SER A 124 -3.39 1.54 4.39
N SER A 125 -4.19 2.42 3.78
CA SER A 125 -4.60 3.71 4.35
C SER A 125 -6.11 3.75 4.50
N ILE A 126 -6.59 3.88 5.72
CA ILE A 126 -8.02 4.00 6.05
C ILE A 126 -8.28 5.44 6.48
N LEU A 127 -9.13 6.16 5.75
CA LEU A 127 -9.46 7.57 6.02
C LEU A 127 -8.21 8.46 6.21
N GLY A 128 -7.19 8.23 5.37
CA GLY A 128 -5.93 8.99 5.40
C GLY A 128 -5.03 8.68 6.60
N TYR A 129 -5.27 7.60 7.33
CA TYR A 129 -4.35 7.07 8.33
C TYR A 129 -3.64 5.82 7.80
N SER A 130 -2.31 5.83 7.87
CA SER A 130 -1.44 4.68 7.63
C SER A 130 -0.53 4.52 8.83
N ARG A 131 -0.57 3.35 9.48
CA ARG A 131 0.29 3.04 10.64
C ARG A 131 1.78 3.03 10.29
N TYR A 132 2.10 2.87 9.01
CA TYR A 132 3.47 2.75 8.52
C TYR A 132 3.62 3.65 7.27
N PRO A 133 3.75 4.98 7.42
CA PRO A 133 3.79 5.92 6.31
C PRO A 133 5.01 5.71 5.40
N ASP A 134 6.16 5.37 5.99
CA ASP A 134 7.41 5.09 5.27
C ASP A 134 7.57 3.59 4.94
N GLY A 135 6.44 2.89 4.80
CA GLY A 135 6.38 1.43 4.74
C GLY A 135 6.72 0.78 6.07
N MET A 136 6.90 -0.55 6.07
CA MET A 136 6.99 -1.35 7.31
C MET A 136 8.26 -1.12 8.15
N ASN A 137 9.08 -0.09 7.89
CA ASN A 137 10.33 0.14 8.61
C ASN A 137 10.14 0.88 9.94
N SER A 138 9.14 1.76 10.01
CA SER A 138 8.88 2.59 11.18
C SER A 138 7.38 2.68 11.42
N ALA A 139 6.93 2.25 12.59
CA ALA A 139 5.56 2.54 13.02
C ALA A 139 5.42 4.06 13.20
N ALA A 140 4.30 4.62 12.76
CA ALA A 140 3.93 5.98 13.05
C ALA A 140 3.80 6.11 14.57
N THR A 141 4.61 6.99 15.15
CA THR A 141 4.52 7.38 16.57
C THR A 141 3.36 8.33 16.84
N ASP A 142 2.61 8.69 15.80
CA ASP A 142 1.74 9.87 15.80
C ASP A 142 0.28 9.57 16.21
N ILE A 143 -0.08 8.30 16.45
CA ILE A 143 -1.39 8.04 17.06
C ILE A 143 -1.31 8.49 18.52
N TRP A 144 -2.15 9.43 18.89
CA TRP A 144 -2.16 9.99 20.25
C TRP A 144 -2.40 8.95 21.34
N LEU A 145 -3.17 7.90 21.05
CA LEU A 145 -3.56 6.90 22.06
C LEU A 145 -3.19 5.44 21.71
N ASP A 146 -2.85 5.10 20.46
CA ASP A 146 -2.52 3.72 20.01
C ASP A 146 -3.36 2.58 20.66
N PRO A 147 -4.71 2.61 20.55
CA PRO A 147 -5.58 1.67 21.26
C PRO A 147 -5.45 0.21 20.82
N ASP A 148 -5.19 -0.04 19.53
CA ASP A 148 -4.88 -1.37 19.01
C ASP A 148 -3.50 -1.86 19.50
N GLY A 149 -2.49 -0.98 19.59
CA GLY A 149 -1.22 -1.27 20.26
C GLY A 149 -1.39 -1.66 21.72
N PHE A 150 -2.25 -0.95 22.45
CA PHE A 150 -2.60 -1.27 23.83
C PHE A 150 -3.24 -2.66 23.94
N VAL A 151 -4.23 -2.98 23.10
CA VAL A 151 -4.91 -4.29 23.12
C VAL A 151 -3.98 -5.44 22.75
N THR A 152 -3.14 -5.28 21.73
CA THR A 152 -2.17 -6.33 21.36
C THR A 152 -1.12 -6.56 22.45
N THR A 153 -0.71 -5.51 23.17
CA THR A 153 0.16 -5.63 24.34
C THR A 153 -0.54 -6.40 25.48
N LEU A 154 -1.82 -6.12 25.73
CA LEU A 154 -2.62 -6.89 26.69
C LEU A 154 -2.71 -8.37 26.30
N TRP A 155 -2.95 -8.68 25.01
CA TRP A 155 -2.98 -10.06 24.51
C TRP A 155 -1.64 -10.78 24.69
N ASN A 156 -0.52 -10.09 24.46
CA ASN A 156 0.81 -10.63 24.70
C ASN A 156 1.05 -10.95 26.18
N ASN A 157 0.65 -10.04 27.08
CA ASN A 157 0.83 -10.21 28.52
C ASN A 157 -0.04 -11.35 29.07
N VAL A 158 -1.32 -11.39 28.69
CA VAL A 158 -2.26 -12.43 29.17
C VAL A 158 -1.96 -13.79 28.56
N GLY A 159 -1.60 -13.83 27.26
CA GLY A 159 -1.22 -15.07 26.58
C GLY A 159 0.10 -15.68 27.08
N GLY A 160 0.95 -14.88 27.74
CA GLY A 160 2.16 -15.36 28.41
C GLY A 160 1.94 -15.79 29.88
N ALA A 161 0.77 -15.52 30.44
CA ALA A 161 0.45 -15.74 31.85
C ALA A 161 -0.57 -16.89 32.02
N SER A 162 -1.58 -16.68 32.89
CA SER A 162 -2.53 -17.71 33.33
C SER A 162 -3.44 -18.29 32.23
N MET A 163 -3.58 -17.60 31.09
CA MET A 163 -4.36 -18.08 29.94
C MET A 163 -3.47 -18.61 28.81
N GLY A 164 -2.17 -18.80 29.06
CA GLY A 164 -1.22 -19.29 28.07
C GLY A 164 -1.43 -20.77 27.76
N GLY A 165 -1.69 -21.07 26.48
CA GLY A 165 -1.54 -22.43 25.96
C GLY A 165 -0.07 -22.81 25.75
N PRO A 166 0.23 -23.99 25.17
CA PRO A 166 1.59 -24.40 24.82
C PRO A 166 2.32 -23.42 23.88
N THR A 167 1.56 -22.55 23.20
CA THR A 167 2.07 -21.51 22.31
C THR A 167 1.54 -20.15 22.78
N VAL A 168 2.45 -19.27 23.17
CA VAL A 168 2.14 -17.88 23.53
C VAL A 168 1.80 -17.09 22.25
N PHE A 169 0.81 -16.21 22.30
CA PHE A 169 0.41 -15.39 21.14
C PHE A 169 1.59 -14.64 20.52
N ALA A 170 2.40 -13.96 21.33
CA ALA A 170 3.61 -13.24 20.92
C ALA A 170 4.67 -14.15 20.24
N SER A 171 4.71 -15.44 20.57
CA SER A 171 5.67 -16.37 19.93
C SER A 171 5.31 -16.69 18.48
N VAL A 172 4.03 -16.54 18.12
CA VAL A 172 3.51 -16.77 16.76
C VAL A 172 3.34 -15.44 16.02
N ASN A 173 2.93 -14.38 16.72
CA ASN A 173 2.64 -13.06 16.17
C ASN A 173 3.33 -11.99 17.01
N PRO A 174 4.67 -11.89 16.96
CA PRO A 174 5.41 -10.98 17.83
C PRO A 174 5.07 -9.51 17.61
N ASP A 175 4.74 -9.15 16.37
CA ASP A 175 4.28 -7.82 15.99
C ASP A 175 3.06 -7.97 15.08
N PHE A 176 1.94 -8.25 15.73
CA PHE A 176 0.67 -8.56 15.06
C PHE A 176 0.16 -7.39 14.22
N LEU A 177 0.32 -6.15 14.69
CA LEU A 177 -0.18 -4.98 13.95
C LEU A 177 0.63 -4.72 12.68
N ARG A 178 1.96 -4.89 12.73
CA ARG A 178 2.79 -4.85 11.50
C ARG A 178 2.47 -5.99 10.55
N GLN A 179 2.16 -7.17 11.08
CA GLN A 179 1.71 -8.30 10.28
C GLN A 179 0.40 -7.97 9.54
N LEU A 180 -0.62 -7.48 10.24
CA LEU A 180 -1.90 -7.08 9.64
C LEU A 180 -1.72 -5.96 8.62
N TYR A 181 -0.87 -4.99 8.92
CA TYR A 181 -0.49 -3.97 7.94
C TYR A 181 0.18 -4.60 6.72
N GLY A 182 1.14 -5.51 6.89
CA GLY A 182 1.81 -6.22 5.81
C GLY A 182 0.84 -6.96 4.89
N TYR A 183 -0.20 -7.59 5.44
CA TYR A 183 -1.24 -8.26 4.65
C TYR A 183 -2.09 -7.32 3.82
N ARG A 184 -2.25 -6.06 4.25
CA ARG A 184 -2.92 -5.01 3.48
C ARG A 184 -1.96 -4.26 2.55
N HIS A 185 -0.68 -4.24 2.89
CA HIS A 185 0.35 -3.53 2.15
C HIS A 185 0.68 -4.30 0.87
N GLY A 186 0.25 -3.74 -0.26
CA GLY A 186 0.41 -4.38 -1.56
C GLY A 186 -0.70 -5.38 -1.90
N VAL A 187 -1.89 -5.27 -1.28
CA VAL A 187 -3.08 -5.98 -1.79
C VAL A 187 -3.44 -5.42 -3.16
N PHE A 188 -3.41 -6.30 -4.16
CA PHE A 188 -3.93 -6.00 -5.47
C PHE A 188 -5.39 -6.46 -5.52
N TYR A 189 -6.28 -5.60 -5.99
CA TYR A 189 -7.67 -5.95 -6.21
C TYR A 189 -7.76 -7.21 -7.10
N GLY A 190 -8.54 -8.20 -6.69
CA GLY A 190 -8.69 -9.48 -7.40
C GLY A 190 -7.66 -10.56 -7.03
N THR A 191 -6.81 -10.31 -6.04
CA THR A 191 -5.86 -11.32 -5.53
C THR A 191 -6.27 -11.81 -4.14
N TRP A 192 -6.37 -13.14 -3.98
CA TRP A 192 -6.64 -13.75 -2.69
C TRP A 192 -5.45 -13.57 -1.74
N ASN A 193 -5.73 -13.13 -0.52
CA ASN A 193 -4.74 -12.87 0.53
C ASN A 193 -4.55 -14.07 1.49
N THR A 194 -5.27 -15.16 1.24
CA THR A 194 -5.25 -16.38 2.04
C THR A 194 -4.64 -17.54 1.24
N LEU A 195 -3.89 -18.42 1.93
CA LEU A 195 -3.35 -19.68 1.39
C LEU A 195 -3.72 -20.83 2.32
N PRO A 196 -4.53 -21.81 1.88
CA PRO A 196 -4.84 -22.97 2.68
C PRO A 196 -3.56 -23.68 3.20
N PRO A 197 -3.48 -24.04 4.50
CA PRO A 197 -2.25 -24.60 5.09
C PRO A 197 -1.74 -25.87 4.42
N ASN A 198 -2.64 -26.69 3.86
CA ASN A 198 -2.32 -27.94 3.17
C ASN A 198 -1.66 -27.74 1.80
N LEU A 199 -1.74 -26.53 1.24
CA LEU A 199 -1.15 -26.20 -0.06
C LEU A 199 0.30 -25.71 0.07
N LEU A 200 0.71 -25.22 1.23
CA LEU A 200 2.09 -24.81 1.50
C LEU A 200 2.91 -25.95 2.10
N LYS A 201 4.12 -26.15 1.56
CA LYS A 201 5.12 -27.03 2.14
C LYS A 201 6.48 -26.35 2.15
N VAL A 202 7.12 -26.26 3.31
CA VAL A 202 8.54 -25.91 3.38
C VAL A 202 9.36 -27.18 3.14
N ILE A 203 10.16 -27.19 2.08
CA ILE A 203 10.92 -28.36 1.63
C ILE A 203 12.25 -28.44 2.37
N ALA A 204 12.95 -27.31 2.42
CA ALA A 204 14.27 -27.19 3.01
C ALA A 204 14.44 -25.79 3.59
N MET A 205 15.30 -25.70 4.60
CA MET A 205 15.71 -24.44 5.19
C MET A 205 17.15 -24.56 5.67
N GLY A 206 17.92 -23.48 5.54
CA GLY A 206 19.25 -23.43 6.13
C GLY A 206 19.86 -22.04 6.11
N SER A 207 20.81 -21.82 7.02
CA SER A 207 21.68 -20.64 6.96
C SER A 207 22.70 -20.80 5.83
N LEU A 208 22.90 -19.77 5.03
CA LEU A 208 23.90 -19.75 3.97
C LEU A 208 25.27 -19.34 4.53
N HIS A 209 26.31 -20.09 4.16
CA HIS A 209 27.70 -19.77 4.47
C HIS A 209 28.24 -18.69 3.52
N SER A 210 29.31 -17.99 3.92
CA SER A 210 29.91 -16.89 3.15
C SER A 210 30.23 -17.26 1.69
N GLY A 211 30.78 -18.45 1.43
CA GLY A 211 31.05 -18.92 0.06
C GLY A 211 29.80 -19.02 -0.82
N SER A 212 28.67 -19.45 -0.25
CA SER A 212 27.38 -19.49 -0.96
C SER A 212 26.84 -18.10 -1.26
N LEU A 213 27.05 -17.13 -0.37
CA LEU A 213 26.61 -15.74 -0.57
C LEU A 213 27.31 -15.12 -1.78
N VAL A 214 28.63 -15.31 -1.90
CA VAL A 214 29.42 -14.82 -3.03
C VAL A 214 28.95 -15.48 -4.34
N LYS A 215 28.78 -16.81 -4.33
CA LYS A 215 28.32 -17.55 -5.51
C LYS A 215 26.95 -17.09 -6.01
N LEU A 216 26.02 -16.83 -5.08
CA LEU A 216 24.64 -16.43 -5.40
C LEU A 216 24.47 -14.91 -5.54
N LYS A 217 25.54 -14.13 -5.40
CA LYS A 217 25.54 -12.66 -5.42
C LYS A 217 24.60 -12.04 -4.36
N ILE A 218 24.47 -12.68 -3.20
CA ILE A 218 23.69 -12.15 -2.08
C ILE A 218 24.56 -11.15 -1.31
N PRO A 219 24.07 -9.94 -0.99
CA PRO A 219 24.79 -8.98 -0.17
C PRO A 219 25.20 -9.58 1.18
N SER A 220 26.42 -9.25 1.64
CA SER A 220 26.89 -9.70 2.95
C SER A 220 25.96 -9.15 4.05
N PRO A 221 25.48 -10.00 4.99
CA PRO A 221 24.52 -9.58 6.01
C PRO A 221 25.10 -8.63 7.06
N GLY A 222 26.43 -8.49 7.13
CA GLY A 222 27.15 -7.86 8.24
C GLY A 222 27.31 -8.81 9.43
N GLN A 223 28.09 -8.42 10.44
CA GLN A 223 28.49 -9.31 11.54
C GLN A 223 27.32 -9.75 12.46
N ARG A 224 26.27 -8.93 12.58
CA ARG A 224 25.13 -9.18 13.48
C ARG A 224 24.01 -10.03 12.87
N HIS A 225 24.12 -10.41 11.61
CA HIS A 225 23.03 -11.07 10.89
C HIS A 225 23.53 -12.30 10.14
N LYS A 226 22.63 -13.27 9.95
CA LYS A 226 22.81 -14.46 9.12
C LYS A 226 21.78 -14.41 7.99
N ILE A 227 22.19 -14.90 6.82
CA ILE A 227 21.25 -15.11 5.72
C ILE A 227 20.64 -16.50 5.84
N TRP A 228 19.33 -16.56 5.88
CA TRP A 228 18.56 -17.80 5.84
C TRP A 228 17.90 -17.93 4.47
N LEU A 229 17.93 -19.14 3.94
CA LEU A 229 17.18 -19.52 2.76
C LEU A 229 16.06 -20.48 3.18
N VAL A 230 14.83 -20.17 2.77
CA VAL A 230 13.66 -21.03 2.99
C VAL A 230 13.09 -21.43 1.64
N GLN A 231 13.16 -22.72 1.32
CA GLN A 231 12.60 -23.27 0.10
C GLN A 231 11.19 -23.75 0.34
N THR A 232 10.28 -23.24 -0.46
CA THR A 232 8.84 -23.51 -0.36
C THR A 232 8.33 -24.15 -1.62
N ARG A 233 7.28 -24.96 -1.46
CA ARG A 233 6.43 -25.46 -2.53
C ARG A 233 5.00 -25.09 -2.22
N VAL A 234 4.35 -24.40 -3.14
CA VAL A 234 2.93 -24.07 -3.09
C VAL A 234 2.23 -24.89 -4.14
N ARG A 235 1.34 -25.79 -3.72
CA ARG A 235 0.47 -26.55 -4.63
C ARG A 235 -0.73 -25.71 -5.01
N ARG A 236 -1.21 -25.86 -6.24
CA ARG A 236 -2.50 -25.37 -6.65
C ARG A 236 -3.60 -26.13 -5.91
N GLY A 237 -4.66 -25.44 -5.52
CA GLY A 237 -5.88 -26.08 -5.01
C GLY A 237 -6.56 -26.89 -6.12
N ALA A 238 -7.45 -27.80 -5.71
CA ALA A 238 -8.31 -28.54 -6.63
C ALA A 238 -9.68 -27.85 -6.83
N THR A 239 -10.03 -26.94 -5.92
CA THR A 239 -11.31 -26.22 -5.87
C THR A 239 -11.03 -24.79 -5.47
N GLU A 240 -11.81 -23.84 -6.00
CA GLU A 240 -11.81 -22.48 -5.47
C GLU A 240 -12.08 -22.47 -3.95
N PRO A 241 -11.47 -21.56 -3.18
CA PRO A 241 -10.55 -20.50 -3.59
C PRO A 241 -9.16 -21.03 -3.94
N ASP A 242 -8.79 -20.92 -5.22
CA ASP A 242 -7.45 -21.22 -5.70
C ASP A 242 -6.56 -20.03 -5.33
N VAL A 243 -5.40 -20.31 -4.75
CA VAL A 243 -4.44 -19.30 -4.27
C VAL A 243 -3.84 -18.41 -5.38
N SER A 244 -4.17 -18.71 -6.64
CA SER A 244 -3.84 -17.92 -7.80
C SER A 244 -4.64 -16.63 -7.83
N ALA A 245 -4.02 -15.56 -8.33
CA ALA A 245 -4.78 -14.37 -8.70
C ALA A 245 -5.77 -14.73 -9.82
N ASN A 246 -7.00 -14.23 -9.72
CA ASN A 246 -8.03 -14.30 -10.77
C ASN A 246 -8.23 -15.69 -11.42
N SER A 247 -8.87 -16.61 -10.69
CA SER A 247 -9.50 -17.80 -11.29
C SER A 247 -10.44 -17.43 -12.46
N ALA A 248 -11.06 -16.25 -12.40
CA ALA A 248 -11.98 -15.74 -13.42
C ALA A 248 -11.39 -15.67 -14.84
N ASP A 249 -10.08 -15.44 -14.98
CA ASP A 249 -9.41 -15.34 -16.29
C ASP A 249 -8.73 -16.66 -16.71
N GLY A 250 -8.84 -17.73 -15.90
CA GLY A 250 -8.16 -19.01 -16.14
C GLY A 250 -6.64 -18.94 -15.99
N ASP A 251 -6.13 -17.87 -15.39
CA ASP A 251 -4.71 -17.63 -15.25
C ASP A 251 -4.09 -18.50 -14.15
N ASN A 252 -2.98 -19.16 -14.48
CA ASN A 252 -2.36 -20.23 -13.67
C ASN A 252 -1.09 -19.75 -12.95
N TYR A 253 -1.14 -18.63 -12.23
CA TYR A 253 0.03 -18.12 -11.51
C TYR A 253 -0.22 -17.87 -10.02
N LEU A 254 0.79 -18.15 -9.21
CA LEU A 254 0.88 -17.71 -7.83
C LEU A 254 1.28 -16.23 -7.83
N PHE A 255 0.43 -15.40 -7.25
CA PHE A 255 0.71 -13.98 -7.02
C PHE A 255 0.87 -13.73 -5.53
N LEU A 256 1.94 -13.06 -5.13
CA LEU A 256 2.14 -12.64 -3.74
C LEU A 256 3.04 -11.41 -3.65
N THR A 257 2.94 -10.68 -2.56
CA THR A 257 3.92 -9.64 -2.20
C THR A 257 4.85 -10.12 -1.08
N PRO A 258 6.09 -9.60 -1.00
CA PRO A 258 7.03 -9.93 0.07
C PRO A 258 6.46 -9.71 1.48
N THR A 259 5.53 -8.77 1.64
CA THR A 259 4.82 -8.52 2.90
C THR A 259 3.90 -9.66 3.35
N GLN A 260 3.46 -10.51 2.42
CA GLN A 260 2.64 -11.68 2.69
C GLN A 260 3.47 -12.91 3.07
N VAL A 261 4.80 -12.81 3.03
CA VAL A 261 5.72 -13.88 3.41
C VAL A 261 6.53 -13.43 4.61
N ARG A 262 6.54 -14.24 5.67
CA ARG A 262 7.33 -13.91 6.86
C ARG A 262 7.95 -15.13 7.52
N LEU A 263 9.03 -14.84 8.24
CA LEU A 263 9.77 -15.79 9.06
C LEU A 263 9.74 -15.30 10.50
N VAL A 264 9.26 -16.13 11.42
CA VAL A 264 9.30 -15.85 12.86
C VAL A 264 10.41 -16.66 13.50
N THR A 265 11.12 -16.07 14.46
CA THR A 265 12.30 -16.66 15.10
C THR A 265 12.10 -16.96 16.59
N THR A 266 13.08 -17.66 17.18
CA THR A 266 13.16 -17.92 18.63
C THR A 266 13.21 -16.66 19.47
N GLY A 267 13.67 -15.53 18.91
CA GLY A 267 13.71 -14.24 19.59
C GLY A 267 12.35 -13.54 19.66
N GLY A 268 11.30 -14.11 19.05
CA GLY A 268 10.02 -13.42 18.92
C GLY A 268 10.16 -12.21 17.99
N HIS A 269 10.94 -12.31 16.92
CA HIS A 269 11.00 -11.30 15.87
C HIS A 269 10.46 -11.87 14.57
N GLN A 270 9.85 -11.00 13.76
CA GLN A 270 9.39 -11.33 12.42
C GLN A 270 10.26 -10.67 11.36
N TYR A 271 10.61 -11.43 10.33
CA TYR A 271 11.44 -11.01 9.21
C TYR A 271 10.70 -11.21 7.91
N TYR A 272 10.82 -10.24 7.02
CA TYR A 272 10.32 -10.31 5.65
C TYR A 272 11.47 -10.67 4.71
N PRO A 273 11.19 -11.32 3.56
CA PRO A 273 12.24 -11.69 2.63
C PRO A 273 12.88 -10.44 2.02
N ILE A 274 14.21 -10.42 1.98
CA ILE A 274 15.00 -9.36 1.32
C ILE A 274 15.15 -9.61 -0.19
N GLY A 275 14.76 -10.79 -0.64
CA GLY A 275 14.87 -11.24 -2.02
C GLY A 275 14.53 -12.71 -2.15
N TYR A 276 14.71 -13.23 -3.36
CA TYR A 276 14.56 -14.64 -3.68
C TYR A 276 15.63 -15.09 -4.67
N LEU A 277 15.83 -16.39 -4.83
CA LEU A 277 16.67 -16.92 -5.91
C LEU A 277 15.82 -17.16 -7.15
N LYS A 278 16.11 -16.43 -8.23
CA LYS A 278 15.53 -16.71 -9.54
C LYS A 278 16.24 -17.92 -10.12
N LEU A 279 15.46 -18.97 -10.39
CA LEU A 279 15.95 -20.27 -10.89
C LEU A 279 17.07 -20.88 -10.03
N GLY A 280 17.15 -20.54 -8.73
CA GLY A 280 18.22 -21.00 -7.83
C GLY A 280 19.62 -20.47 -8.12
N GLU A 281 19.79 -19.61 -9.12
CA GLU A 281 21.13 -19.19 -9.57
C GLU A 281 21.46 -17.78 -9.10
N VAL A 282 20.52 -16.85 -9.22
CA VAL A 282 20.79 -15.42 -9.04
C VAL A 282 19.86 -14.83 -8.00
N PHE A 283 20.44 -14.25 -6.97
CA PHE A 283 19.71 -13.43 -6.01
C PHE A 283 19.04 -12.24 -6.70
N HIS A 284 17.73 -12.14 -6.51
CA HIS A 284 16.92 -11.00 -6.94
C HIS A 284 16.43 -10.27 -5.68
N PRO A 285 16.88 -9.02 -5.44
CA PRO A 285 16.39 -8.23 -4.32
C PRO A 285 14.90 -7.94 -4.48
N LEU A 286 14.18 -7.92 -3.37
CA LEU A 286 12.76 -7.59 -3.32
C LEU A 286 12.54 -6.33 -2.48
N HIS A 287 11.76 -5.41 -3.01
CA HIS A 287 11.14 -4.38 -2.19
C HIS A 287 9.80 -4.90 -1.66
N LEU A 288 9.36 -4.43 -0.50
CA LEU A 288 8.16 -4.93 0.18
C LEU A 288 6.89 -4.89 -0.71
N ASN A 289 6.82 -3.93 -1.62
CA ASN A 289 5.71 -3.73 -2.55
C ASN A 289 5.94 -4.35 -3.95
N THR A 290 7.06 -5.02 -4.19
CA THR A 290 7.34 -5.64 -5.50
C THR A 290 6.53 -6.92 -5.63
N PRO A 291 5.54 -6.99 -6.54
CA PRO A 291 4.77 -8.21 -6.72
C PRO A 291 5.67 -9.33 -7.24
N VAL A 292 5.49 -10.52 -6.69
CA VAL A 292 6.15 -11.75 -7.10
C VAL A 292 5.10 -12.62 -7.74
N VAL A 293 5.38 -13.00 -8.99
CA VAL A 293 4.44 -13.77 -9.78
C VAL A 293 5.15 -14.95 -10.42
N ASP A 294 4.64 -16.15 -10.18
CA ASP A 294 5.23 -17.40 -10.63
C ASP A 294 4.16 -18.35 -11.19
N ASP A 295 4.39 -18.92 -12.36
CA ASP A 295 3.47 -19.86 -12.99
C ASP A 295 3.46 -21.21 -12.26
N TYR A 296 2.27 -21.76 -12.03
CA TYR A 296 2.13 -23.15 -11.57
C TYR A 296 2.57 -24.12 -12.67
N ARG A 297 3.39 -25.12 -12.31
CA ARG A 297 3.77 -26.20 -13.22
C ARG A 297 3.50 -27.58 -12.66
N MET A 298 3.28 -28.54 -13.55
CA MET A 298 3.15 -29.95 -13.17
C MET A 298 4.49 -30.47 -12.62
N VAL A 299 4.51 -30.76 -11.31
CA VAL A 299 5.60 -31.42 -10.62
C VAL A 299 5.00 -32.53 -9.76
N ASP A 300 5.48 -33.76 -9.91
CA ASP A 300 4.93 -34.94 -9.22
C ASP A 300 3.41 -35.11 -9.40
N GLY A 301 2.88 -34.82 -10.60
CA GLY A 301 1.45 -34.91 -10.89
C GLY A 301 0.59 -33.77 -10.32
N HIS A 302 1.20 -32.73 -9.75
CA HIS A 302 0.49 -31.59 -9.21
C HIS A 302 1.03 -30.26 -9.72
N HIS A 303 0.14 -29.34 -10.07
CA HIS A 303 0.48 -27.95 -10.34
C HIS A 303 1.08 -27.31 -9.08
N SER A 304 2.36 -26.96 -9.12
CA SER A 304 3.11 -26.41 -7.98
C SER A 304 4.05 -25.29 -8.41
N VAL A 305 4.28 -24.34 -7.49
CA VAL A 305 5.32 -23.31 -7.57
C VAL A 305 6.38 -23.60 -6.52
N TYR A 306 7.66 -23.48 -6.90
CA TYR A 306 8.80 -23.60 -6.00
C TYR A 306 9.45 -22.24 -5.84
N GLN A 307 9.73 -21.85 -4.59
CA GLN A 307 10.30 -20.54 -4.31
C GLN A 307 11.30 -20.56 -3.18
N ASP A 308 12.45 -19.94 -3.43
CA ASP A 308 13.57 -19.84 -2.51
C ASP A 308 13.65 -18.43 -1.94
N TRP A 309 13.10 -18.25 -0.74
CA TRP A 309 13.07 -16.98 -0.03
C TRP A 309 14.36 -16.75 0.71
N ILE A 310 14.90 -15.53 0.61
CA ILE A 310 16.10 -15.11 1.31
C ILE A 310 15.72 -14.13 2.43
N PHE A 311 16.09 -14.46 3.65
CA PHE A 311 15.86 -13.64 4.84
C PHE A 311 17.18 -13.20 5.46
N LYS A 312 17.21 -11.99 5.99
CA LYS A 312 18.30 -11.49 6.83
C LYS A 312 17.83 -11.52 8.28
N VAL A 313 18.35 -12.44 9.08
CA VAL A 313 17.92 -12.72 10.46
C VAL A 313 19.05 -12.39 11.43
N ALA A 314 18.75 -11.98 12.67
CA ALA A 314 19.77 -11.80 13.70
C ALA A 314 20.58 -13.09 13.94
N SER A 315 21.88 -12.93 14.23
CA SER A 315 22.82 -14.07 14.25
C SER A 315 22.61 -15.06 15.40
N ASP A 316 21.99 -14.60 16.48
CA ASP A 316 21.64 -15.32 17.71
C ASP A 316 20.25 -15.97 17.65
N GLU A 317 19.49 -15.70 16.59
CA GLU A 317 18.13 -16.21 16.41
C GLU A 317 18.05 -17.39 15.44
N ARG A 318 17.06 -18.26 15.68
CA ARG A 318 16.74 -19.39 14.79
C ARG A 318 15.30 -19.29 14.30
N PRO A 319 15.01 -19.57 13.02
CA PRO A 319 13.64 -19.62 12.53
C PRO A 319 12.82 -20.74 13.19
N VAL A 320 11.59 -20.42 13.60
CA VAL A 320 10.67 -21.36 14.25
C VAL A 320 9.38 -21.57 13.47
N LEU A 321 8.94 -20.55 12.73
CA LEU A 321 7.69 -20.56 11.96
C LEU A 321 7.91 -19.84 10.64
N PHE A 322 7.41 -20.43 9.56
CA PHE A 322 7.30 -19.77 8.26
C PHE A 322 5.81 -19.58 7.94
N GLU A 323 5.46 -18.41 7.45
CA GLU A 323 4.09 -18.07 7.08
C GLU A 323 4.02 -17.42 5.71
N MET A 324 2.98 -17.77 4.95
CA MET A 324 2.68 -17.22 3.63
C MET A 324 1.18 -16.96 3.52
N LYS A 325 0.79 -15.79 2.99
CA LYS A 325 -0.60 -15.37 2.75
C LYS A 325 -1.52 -15.64 3.96
N ASN A 326 -1.15 -15.09 5.12
CA ASN A 326 -1.91 -15.06 6.39
C ASN A 326 -2.22 -16.42 7.07
N THR A 327 -2.64 -17.43 6.31
CA THR A 327 -3.19 -18.69 6.84
C THR A 327 -2.23 -19.84 6.74
N ALA A 328 -1.36 -19.89 5.73
CA ALA A 328 -0.46 -21.01 5.57
C ALA A 328 0.77 -20.86 6.45
N ARG A 329 0.76 -21.63 7.54
CA ARG A 329 1.79 -21.65 8.57
C ARG A 329 2.46 -23.01 8.61
N VAL A 330 3.79 -23.02 8.61
CA VAL A 330 4.60 -24.23 8.73
C VAL A 330 5.59 -24.07 9.87
N ALA A 331 5.46 -24.92 10.90
CA ALA A 331 6.41 -25.01 11.99
C ALA A 331 7.74 -25.61 11.48
N LEU A 332 8.84 -24.90 11.69
CA LEU A 332 10.14 -25.22 11.09
C LEU A 332 10.97 -26.21 11.91
N ARG A 333 10.56 -26.50 13.17
CA ARG A 333 11.28 -27.39 14.10
C ARG A 333 11.51 -28.80 13.55
N LYS A 334 10.67 -29.28 12.62
CA LYS A 334 10.72 -30.65 12.07
C LYS A 334 11.48 -30.76 10.75
N ILE A 335 12.07 -29.68 10.24
CA ILE A 335 12.70 -29.64 8.91
C ILE A 335 14.21 -29.76 9.09
N SER A 336 14.74 -30.99 9.08
CA SER A 336 16.19 -31.26 9.26
C SER A 336 16.95 -31.53 7.97
N LYS A 337 16.32 -31.40 6.80
CA LYS A 337 16.97 -31.73 5.53
C LYS A 337 18.10 -30.76 5.25
N LYS A 338 19.30 -31.30 5.02
CA LYS A 338 20.45 -30.52 4.53
C LYS A 338 20.01 -29.75 3.29
N PHE A 339 20.15 -28.44 3.34
CA PHE A 339 19.79 -27.56 2.24
C PHE A 339 20.62 -27.87 1.00
N LYS A 340 19.94 -28.14 -0.11
CA LYS A 340 20.53 -28.23 -1.44
C LYS A 340 19.74 -27.29 -2.34
N VAL A 341 20.42 -26.26 -2.86
CA VAL A 341 19.85 -25.42 -3.93
C VAL A 341 19.43 -26.37 -5.05
N LEU A 342 18.19 -26.25 -5.53
CA LEU A 342 17.74 -27.09 -6.63
C LEU A 342 18.56 -26.72 -7.90
N ALA A 343 18.62 -27.59 -8.91
CA ALA A 343 19.24 -27.16 -10.16
C ALA A 343 18.30 -26.18 -10.87
N ALA A 344 18.80 -25.25 -11.69
CA ALA A 344 17.96 -24.31 -12.43
C ALA A 344 16.83 -24.98 -13.23
N ARG A 345 17.11 -26.16 -13.80
CA ARG A 345 16.11 -27.00 -14.49
C ARG A 345 14.98 -27.51 -13.59
N ASP A 346 15.25 -27.63 -12.28
CA ASP A 346 14.30 -28.08 -11.28
C ASP A 346 13.49 -26.90 -10.72
N TYR A 347 13.92 -25.65 -10.96
CA TYR A 347 13.06 -24.49 -10.74
C TYR A 347 12.12 -24.33 -11.94
N PRO A 348 10.81 -24.51 -11.74
CA PRO A 348 9.85 -24.44 -12.82
C PRO A 348 9.51 -23.00 -13.24
N GLN A 349 10.40 -22.00 -13.07
CA GLN A 349 10.06 -20.64 -13.47
C GLN A 349 10.12 -20.54 -15.00
N ARG A 350 9.03 -20.12 -15.65
CA ARG A 350 9.18 -19.58 -17.02
C ARG A 350 9.92 -18.25 -16.81
N PRO A 351 10.79 -17.81 -17.73
CA PRO A 351 11.20 -16.41 -17.71
C PRO A 351 9.90 -15.59 -17.70
N TYR A 352 9.56 -15.00 -16.55
CA TYR A 352 8.32 -14.28 -16.37
C TYR A 352 8.24 -13.24 -17.48
N ASN A 353 7.31 -13.53 -18.39
CA ASN A 353 6.92 -12.80 -19.56
C ASN A 353 7.89 -11.76 -20.14
N LYS A 354 8.42 -12.07 -21.33
CA LYS A 354 8.55 -11.08 -22.40
C LYS A 354 7.15 -10.68 -22.92
N ALA A 355 6.16 -10.44 -22.06
CA ALA A 355 4.90 -9.86 -22.50
C ALA A 355 5.25 -8.49 -23.09
N THR A 356 5.19 -8.41 -24.41
CA THR A 356 5.32 -7.17 -25.14
C THR A 356 3.96 -6.53 -25.17
N LEU A 357 3.81 -5.39 -24.50
CA LEU A 357 2.74 -4.48 -24.90
C LEU A 357 3.23 -3.78 -26.16
N ALA A 358 2.84 -4.31 -27.32
CA ALA A 358 3.03 -3.61 -28.58
C ALA A 358 1.99 -2.48 -28.68
N ILE A 359 2.24 -1.37 -27.99
CA ILE A 359 1.43 -0.17 -28.19
C ILE A 359 1.64 0.27 -29.65
N SER A 360 0.55 0.41 -30.40
CA SER A 360 0.57 0.94 -31.76
C SER A 360 -0.46 2.04 -31.81
N VAL A 361 -0.04 3.28 -31.54
CA VAL A 361 -0.92 4.43 -31.60
C VAL A 361 -1.29 4.72 -33.06
N LYS A 362 -2.40 4.16 -33.53
CA LYS A 362 -2.99 4.53 -34.82
C LYS A 362 -3.83 5.78 -34.63
N SER A 363 -3.24 6.94 -34.91
CA SER A 363 -3.93 8.21 -34.96
C SER A 363 -4.83 8.26 -36.21
N SER A 364 -6.11 7.92 -36.08
CA SER A 364 -7.10 8.20 -37.12
C SER A 364 -7.42 9.71 -37.11
N GLY A 365 -6.67 10.48 -37.90
CA GLY A 365 -7.00 11.88 -38.20
C GLY A 365 -6.14 12.96 -37.54
N MET A 366 -4.98 12.63 -36.97
CA MET A 366 -4.09 13.67 -36.39
C MET A 366 -2.61 13.42 -36.73
N PRO A 367 -2.05 14.08 -37.76
CA PRO A 367 -0.64 13.94 -38.13
C PRO A 367 0.29 14.67 -37.16
N GLY A 368 1.33 13.99 -36.67
CA GLY A 368 2.47 14.58 -35.93
C GLY A 368 2.87 13.83 -34.65
N PRO A 369 4.06 14.15 -34.09
CA PRO A 369 4.65 13.42 -32.97
C PRO A 369 3.92 13.68 -31.64
N TYR A 370 3.71 12.62 -30.88
CA TYR A 370 3.17 12.61 -29.53
C TYR A 370 4.25 12.21 -28.53
N GLN A 371 4.14 12.75 -27.32
CA GLN A 371 4.85 12.22 -26.17
C GLN A 371 3.91 11.27 -25.45
N VAL A 372 4.36 10.03 -25.24
CA VAL A 372 3.56 9.01 -24.56
C VAL A 372 4.31 8.53 -23.33
N MET A 373 3.58 8.41 -22.24
CA MET A 373 4.04 7.89 -20.98
C MET A 373 3.11 6.79 -20.49
N ILE A 374 3.70 5.71 -19.99
CA ILE A 374 2.98 4.63 -19.32
C ILE A 374 3.25 4.78 -17.82
N VAL A 375 2.19 4.94 -17.04
CA VAL A 375 2.25 5.02 -15.57
C VAL A 375 1.44 3.88 -14.95
N PRO A 376 1.75 3.46 -13.71
CA PRO A 376 0.95 2.46 -12.99
C PRO A 376 -0.52 2.86 -12.90
N ALA A 377 -1.42 1.87 -12.92
CA ALA A 377 -2.83 2.12 -12.67
C ALA A 377 -3.06 2.83 -11.33
N GLY A 378 -4.04 3.72 -11.31
CA GLY A 378 -4.39 4.51 -10.12
C GLY A 378 -3.85 5.93 -10.12
N VAL A 379 -3.04 6.34 -11.11
CA VAL A 379 -2.82 7.76 -11.41
C VAL A 379 -4.11 8.31 -12.02
N LYS A 380 -4.94 8.95 -11.20
CA LYS A 380 -6.22 9.49 -11.66
C LYS A 380 -5.95 10.71 -12.54
N MET A 381 -6.83 10.97 -13.50
CA MET A 381 -6.82 12.24 -14.24
C MET A 381 -6.87 13.43 -13.28
N LEU A 382 -7.56 13.29 -12.15
CA LEU A 382 -7.59 14.28 -11.09
C LEU A 382 -6.19 14.58 -10.51
N ASP A 383 -5.32 13.57 -10.36
CA ASP A 383 -3.95 13.78 -9.86
C ASP A 383 -3.12 14.58 -10.87
N LEU A 384 -3.27 14.26 -12.16
CA LEU A 384 -2.62 15.00 -13.24
C LEU A 384 -3.17 16.43 -13.34
N GLN A 385 -4.49 16.59 -13.24
CA GLN A 385 -5.17 17.89 -13.24
C GLN A 385 -4.75 18.74 -12.05
N ASN A 386 -4.63 18.16 -10.86
CA ASN A 386 -4.18 18.85 -9.65
C ASN A 386 -2.75 19.35 -9.79
N GLU A 387 -1.84 18.54 -10.35
CA GLU A 387 -0.46 18.95 -10.61
C GLU A 387 -0.37 20.05 -11.69
N VAL A 388 -1.14 19.92 -12.78
CA VAL A 388 -1.20 20.93 -13.84
C VAL A 388 -1.83 22.23 -13.32
N HIS A 389 -2.90 22.14 -12.53
CA HIS A 389 -3.57 23.28 -11.91
C HIS A 389 -2.64 23.96 -10.89
N ALA A 390 -1.95 23.21 -10.04
CA ALA A 390 -0.97 23.75 -9.11
C ALA A 390 0.17 24.47 -9.85
N ALA A 391 0.68 23.90 -10.96
CA ALA A 391 1.68 24.55 -11.79
C ALA A 391 1.15 25.84 -12.43
N TYR A 392 -0.09 25.82 -12.94
CA TYR A 392 -0.75 27.00 -13.51
C TYR A 392 -0.99 28.10 -12.47
N SER A 393 -1.58 27.78 -11.32
CA SER A 393 -1.88 28.74 -10.25
C SER A 393 -0.60 29.39 -9.71
N ARG A 394 0.51 28.63 -9.66
CA ARG A 394 1.84 29.18 -9.31
C ARG A 394 2.39 30.11 -10.39
N LEU A 395 2.23 29.77 -11.67
CA LEU A 395 2.60 30.67 -12.78
C LEU A 395 1.76 31.95 -12.78
N HIS A 396 0.48 31.84 -12.51
CA HIS A 396 -0.43 32.97 -12.42
C HIS A 396 -0.10 33.87 -11.22
N HIS A 397 0.18 33.31 -10.05
CA HIS A 397 0.63 34.08 -8.90
C HIS A 397 1.95 34.84 -9.18
N LEU A 398 2.90 34.20 -9.84
CA LEU A 398 4.14 34.86 -10.30
C LEU A 398 3.86 36.01 -11.26
N TYR A 399 2.92 35.83 -12.18
CA TYR A 399 2.46 36.90 -13.07
C TYR A 399 1.87 38.08 -12.27
N GLU A 400 0.98 37.82 -11.32
CA GLU A 400 0.37 38.85 -10.46
C GLU A 400 1.42 39.59 -9.62
N VAL A 401 2.37 38.88 -9.02
CA VAL A 401 3.46 39.49 -8.24
C VAL A 401 4.36 40.34 -9.16
N LEU A 402 4.67 39.88 -10.37
CA LEU A 402 5.48 40.66 -11.30
C LEU A 402 4.74 41.91 -11.80
N PHE A 403 3.43 41.84 -12.06
CA PHE A 403 2.67 42.95 -12.64
C PHE A 403 2.08 43.94 -11.62
N ASN A 404 1.65 43.48 -10.45
CA ASN A 404 1.03 44.35 -9.44
C ASN A 404 2.06 45.05 -8.56
N THR A 405 3.29 44.52 -8.44
CA THR A 405 4.35 45.17 -7.65
C THR A 405 5.09 46.21 -8.50
N ARG A 406 4.38 47.30 -8.87
CA ARG A 406 4.95 48.43 -9.64
C ARG A 406 6.08 49.18 -8.94
N SER A 407 6.42 48.84 -7.70
CA SER A 407 7.45 49.51 -6.88
C SER A 407 8.66 48.64 -6.53
N GLY A 408 8.78 47.42 -7.06
CA GLY A 408 9.96 46.57 -6.85
C GLY A 408 11.07 46.79 -7.89
N ALA A 409 12.26 46.24 -7.64
CA ALA A 409 13.46 46.28 -8.51
C ALA A 409 13.24 45.80 -9.97
N TRP A 410 12.04 45.29 -10.29
CA TRP A 410 11.60 44.81 -11.60
C TRP A 410 10.80 45.83 -12.42
N ALA A 411 10.37 46.95 -11.82
CA ALA A 411 9.56 47.98 -12.51
C ALA A 411 10.21 48.53 -13.79
N GLY A 412 11.55 48.67 -13.79
CA GLY A 412 12.32 49.10 -14.97
C GLY A 412 12.49 48.06 -16.07
N ALA A 413 12.26 46.76 -15.76
CA ALA A 413 12.29 45.69 -16.75
C ALA A 413 10.91 45.50 -17.43
N ILE A 414 9.82 45.79 -16.71
CA ILE A 414 8.44 45.61 -17.19
C ILE A 414 8.05 46.65 -18.24
N THR A 415 8.57 47.88 -18.17
CA THR A 415 8.33 48.93 -19.19
C THR A 415 8.87 48.59 -20.57
N LYS A 416 9.75 47.57 -20.67
CA LYS A 416 10.27 47.05 -21.95
C LYS A 416 9.45 45.88 -22.52
N ILE A 417 8.43 45.41 -21.79
CA ILE A 417 7.52 44.34 -22.22
C ILE A 417 6.30 44.98 -22.89
N GLN A 418 6.23 44.95 -24.22
CA GLN A 418 5.08 45.49 -24.96
C GLN A 418 3.94 44.46 -25.07
N GLY A 419 2.73 44.89 -24.71
CA GLY A 419 1.46 44.17 -24.90
C GLY A 419 0.65 44.07 -23.60
N THR A 420 -0.56 44.65 -23.58
CA THR A 420 -1.51 44.51 -22.47
C THR A 420 -2.31 43.21 -22.60
N PRO A 421 -2.20 42.26 -21.65
CA PRO A 421 -3.11 41.13 -21.59
C PRO A 421 -4.50 41.59 -21.14
N ASN A 422 -5.55 41.02 -21.75
CA ASN A 422 -6.95 41.37 -21.51
C ASN A 422 -7.42 40.86 -20.13
N THR A 423 -7.38 41.74 -19.13
CA THR A 423 -7.72 41.49 -17.72
C THR A 423 -9.16 41.01 -17.51
N ASN A 424 -10.11 41.42 -18.36
CA ASN A 424 -11.52 41.01 -18.26
C ASN A 424 -11.74 39.51 -18.49
N THR A 425 -10.79 38.83 -19.13
CA THR A 425 -10.87 37.39 -19.38
C THR A 425 -10.34 36.59 -18.20
N VAL A 426 -9.34 37.13 -17.50
CA VAL A 426 -8.70 36.52 -16.33
C VAL A 426 -9.63 36.56 -15.11
N GLU A 427 -10.30 37.70 -14.87
CA GLU A 427 -11.31 37.85 -13.82
C GLU A 427 -12.46 36.85 -13.98
N ARG A 428 -12.86 36.56 -15.23
CA ARG A 428 -13.92 35.62 -15.56
C ARG A 428 -13.52 34.16 -15.27
N TYR A 429 -12.25 33.79 -15.43
CA TYR A 429 -11.72 32.47 -15.04
C TYR A 429 -11.48 32.35 -13.53
N TYR A 430 -11.07 33.43 -12.87
CA TYR A 430 -10.92 33.50 -11.41
C TYR A 430 -12.27 33.25 -10.72
N GLN A 431 -13.33 33.94 -11.16
CA GLN A 431 -14.70 33.74 -10.68
C GLN A 431 -15.23 32.31 -10.93
N GLN A 432 -14.83 31.66 -12.02
CA GLN A 432 -15.15 30.24 -12.30
C GLN A 432 -14.35 29.25 -11.44
N SER A 433 -13.17 29.63 -10.95
CA SER A 433 -12.33 28.78 -10.09
C SER A 433 -12.66 28.88 -8.60
N ILE A 434 -13.24 30.01 -8.15
CA ILE A 434 -13.63 30.25 -6.74
C ILE A 434 -14.88 29.44 -6.34
N THR A 435 -15.68 28.98 -7.30
CA THR A 435 -16.86 28.13 -7.02
C THR A 435 -16.51 26.65 -6.74
N ALA A 436 -15.22 26.29 -6.69
CA ALA A 436 -14.76 24.98 -6.25
C ALA A 436 -13.85 25.13 -5.00
N ASN A 437 -14.42 24.82 -3.83
CA ASN A 437 -13.89 25.08 -2.48
C ASN A 437 -12.41 24.67 -2.22
N SER A 438 -11.60 25.71 -1.95
CA SER A 438 -10.65 25.96 -0.85
C SER A 438 -9.65 24.90 -0.28
N GLU A 439 -8.36 25.31 -0.34
CA GLU A 439 -7.30 25.31 0.72
C GLU A 439 -6.30 24.11 0.84
N PRO A 440 -5.04 24.30 1.33
CA PRO A 440 -3.84 24.31 0.47
C PRO A 440 -2.74 23.33 0.90
N ILE A 441 -1.77 23.01 0.01
CA ILE A 441 -0.53 22.32 0.42
C ILE A 441 0.72 23.00 -0.16
N SER A 442 1.62 23.31 0.78
CA SER A 442 2.96 23.85 0.64
C SER A 442 3.99 22.76 0.32
N TYR A 443 4.82 22.99 -0.70
CA TYR A 443 6.07 22.25 -0.91
C TYR A 443 7.18 23.22 -1.33
N ARG A 444 8.32 23.15 -0.62
CA ARG A 444 9.55 23.89 -0.92
C ARG A 444 10.30 23.18 -2.05
N PHE A 445 10.34 23.80 -3.23
CA PHE A 445 11.21 23.44 -4.37
C PHE A 445 12.19 24.59 -4.66
N PRO A 446 13.25 24.41 -5.47
CA PRO A 446 14.33 25.37 -5.65
C PRO A 446 13.89 26.51 -6.59
N TRP A 447 13.19 27.48 -5.99
CA TRP A 447 12.64 28.69 -6.60
C TRP A 447 13.60 29.55 -7.45
N PRO A 448 14.92 29.64 -7.17
CA PRO A 448 15.81 30.50 -7.95
C PRO A 448 15.95 30.08 -9.42
N GLN A 449 15.80 28.79 -9.72
CA GLN A 449 15.96 28.24 -11.07
C GLN A 449 14.69 28.43 -11.93
N ILE A 450 13.52 28.42 -11.28
CA ILE A 450 12.22 28.67 -11.92
C ILE A 450 12.07 30.15 -12.26
N ALA A 451 12.47 31.03 -11.33
CA ALA A 451 12.47 32.47 -11.54
C ALA A 451 13.40 32.87 -12.70
N SER A 452 14.60 32.30 -12.80
CA SER A 452 15.52 32.62 -13.89
C SER A 452 15.04 32.13 -15.27
N LEU A 453 14.36 30.98 -15.33
CA LEU A 453 13.77 30.44 -16.56
C LEU A 453 12.58 31.27 -17.04
N LEU A 454 11.73 31.75 -16.13
CA LEU A 454 10.57 32.58 -16.47
C LEU A 454 10.99 33.99 -16.89
N LEU A 455 11.93 34.60 -16.16
CA LEU A 455 12.47 35.92 -16.50
C LEU A 455 13.25 35.91 -17.82
N SER A 456 14.01 34.85 -18.12
CA SER A 456 14.67 34.68 -19.41
C SER A 456 13.74 34.25 -20.56
N SER A 457 12.47 33.95 -20.29
CA SER A 457 11.46 33.65 -21.33
C SER A 457 10.71 34.89 -21.79
N GLN A 458 10.68 35.97 -20.98
CA GLN A 458 9.99 37.21 -21.30
C GLN A 458 10.90 38.32 -21.84
N ILE A 459 12.23 38.14 -21.78
CA ILE A 459 13.19 39.05 -22.40
C ILE A 459 13.50 38.53 -23.82
N GLY A 460 12.89 39.14 -24.84
CA GLY A 460 13.29 39.03 -26.24
C GLY A 460 12.77 37.83 -27.05
N HIS A 461 11.85 37.03 -26.53
CA HIS A 461 11.32 35.85 -27.22
C HIS A 461 9.87 36.03 -27.68
N ASN A 462 9.54 35.59 -28.89
CA ASN A 462 8.15 35.59 -29.35
C ASN A 462 7.31 34.52 -28.62
N THR A 463 5.98 34.65 -28.66
CA THR A 463 5.04 33.74 -27.96
C THR A 463 5.30 32.26 -28.24
N ALA A 464 5.79 31.89 -29.42
CA ALA A 464 6.11 30.50 -29.78
C ALA A 464 7.33 29.96 -29.01
N GLN A 465 8.38 30.76 -28.86
CA GLN A 465 9.57 30.41 -28.07
C GLN A 465 9.26 30.33 -26.57
N CYS A 466 8.36 31.19 -26.08
CA CYS A 466 7.85 31.14 -24.72
C CYS A 466 7.08 29.83 -24.45
N LEU A 467 6.18 29.45 -25.37
CA LEU A 467 5.46 28.16 -25.29
C LEU A 467 6.39 26.96 -25.42
N GLN A 468 7.47 27.06 -26.19
CA GLN A 468 8.49 26.02 -26.28
C GLN A 468 9.27 25.88 -24.95
N LYS A 469 9.55 26.99 -24.26
CA LYS A 469 10.19 26.99 -22.92
C LYS A 469 9.24 26.48 -21.83
N VAL A 470 7.96 26.87 -21.85
CA VAL A 470 6.92 26.30 -20.98
C VAL A 470 6.73 24.81 -21.25
N GLY A 471 6.71 24.41 -22.53
CA GLY A 471 6.70 23.01 -22.94
C GLY A 471 7.92 22.26 -22.41
N SER A 472 9.12 22.86 -22.47
CA SER A 472 10.36 22.30 -21.92
C SER A 472 10.32 22.20 -20.40
N TYR A 473 9.70 23.17 -19.71
CA TYR A 473 9.50 23.15 -18.25
C TYR A 473 8.45 22.13 -17.82
N PHE A 474 7.33 22.02 -18.53
CA PHE A 474 6.31 20.97 -18.36
C PHE A 474 6.96 19.60 -18.55
N THR A 475 7.81 19.48 -19.58
CA THR A 475 8.62 18.30 -19.90
C THR A 475 9.73 18.04 -18.87
N GLY A 476 10.18 19.08 -18.15
CA GLY A 476 11.23 18.99 -17.15
C GLY A 476 10.71 18.64 -15.75
N ASN A 477 9.57 19.20 -15.34
CA ASN A 477 9.13 19.20 -13.93
C ASN A 477 7.88 18.36 -13.69
N ILE A 478 6.78 18.56 -14.44
CA ILE A 478 5.60 17.68 -14.36
C ILE A 478 5.99 16.27 -14.82
N LEU A 479 6.74 16.21 -15.92
CA LEU A 479 7.35 14.97 -16.37
C LEU A 479 8.38 14.43 -15.38
N ALA A 480 9.06 15.22 -14.53
CA ALA A 480 9.93 14.67 -13.46
C ALA A 480 9.13 14.02 -12.34
N VAL A 481 8.02 14.64 -11.92
CA VAL A 481 7.08 14.06 -10.95
C VAL A 481 6.49 12.76 -11.50
N LEU A 482 6.04 12.77 -12.76
CA LEU A 482 5.54 11.56 -13.44
C LEU A 482 6.68 10.56 -13.75
N ARG A 483 7.91 11.01 -14.01
CA ARG A 483 9.11 10.15 -14.21
C ARG A 483 9.50 9.40 -12.96
N SER A 484 9.21 9.91 -11.78
CA SER A 484 9.42 9.16 -10.52
C SER A 484 8.49 7.94 -10.43
N LYS A 485 7.37 7.95 -11.17
CA LYS A 485 6.37 6.89 -11.23
C LYS A 485 6.28 6.21 -12.60
N LYS A 486 7.17 6.51 -13.56
CA LYS A 486 7.04 6.01 -14.95
C LYS A 486 7.42 4.54 -15.07
N VAL A 487 6.68 3.84 -15.92
CA VAL A 487 7.05 2.50 -16.41
C VAL A 487 7.81 2.64 -17.73
N ALA A 488 7.34 3.52 -18.64
CA ALA A 488 8.01 3.82 -19.91
C ALA A 488 7.68 5.25 -20.41
N TYR A 489 8.57 5.81 -21.23
CA TYR A 489 8.39 7.09 -21.92
C TYR A 489 9.04 7.06 -23.30
N PHE A 490 8.34 7.56 -24.31
CA PHE A 490 8.83 7.57 -25.70
C PHE A 490 8.11 8.64 -26.52
N ASN A 491 8.77 9.04 -27.60
CA ASN A 491 8.18 9.90 -28.63
C ASN A 491 7.68 9.02 -29.76
N THR A 492 6.49 9.31 -30.27
CA THR A 492 6.02 8.71 -31.52
C THR A 492 6.64 9.42 -32.72
N ASP A 493 6.70 8.75 -33.85
CA ASP A 493 7.03 9.38 -35.13
C ASP A 493 5.91 10.30 -35.63
N MET A 494 6.08 10.87 -36.82
CA MET A 494 5.09 11.76 -37.44
C MET A 494 3.76 11.08 -37.78
N HIS A 495 3.73 9.76 -37.84
CA HIS A 495 2.54 8.94 -38.09
C HIS A 495 1.89 8.45 -36.78
N GLY A 496 2.45 8.82 -35.62
CA GLY A 496 2.00 8.33 -34.33
C GLY A 496 2.54 6.95 -33.98
N ALA A 497 3.36 6.32 -34.82
CA ALA A 497 3.91 5.02 -34.54
C ALA A 497 5.06 5.09 -33.52
N ILE A 498 5.19 4.05 -32.71
CA ILE A 498 6.27 3.91 -31.75
C ILE A 498 7.35 3.09 -32.43
N PRO A 499 8.61 3.55 -32.46
CA PRO A 499 9.66 2.91 -33.25
C PRO A 499 9.99 1.48 -32.81
N ASN A 500 9.70 1.10 -31.56
CA ASN A 500 9.91 -0.25 -31.03
C ASN A 500 8.76 -0.68 -30.10
N ALA A 501 8.43 -1.97 -30.09
CA ALA A 501 7.51 -2.55 -29.11
C ALA A 501 8.06 -2.39 -27.69
N ILE A 502 7.18 -2.16 -26.71
CA ILE A 502 7.58 -1.88 -25.34
C ILE A 502 7.28 -3.10 -24.48
N HIS A 503 8.31 -3.60 -23.80
CA HIS A 503 8.17 -4.69 -22.86
C HIS A 503 7.78 -4.11 -21.50
N ILE A 504 6.54 -4.34 -21.07
CA ILE A 504 6.08 -3.99 -19.72
C ILE A 504 5.45 -5.21 -19.07
N ALA A 505 5.54 -5.28 -17.74
CA ALA A 505 4.98 -6.41 -17.00
C ALA A 505 3.45 -6.47 -17.18
N PRO A 506 2.81 -7.62 -17.02
CA PRO A 506 1.35 -7.70 -16.99
C PRO A 506 0.82 -6.94 -15.77
N SER A 507 0.00 -5.91 -16.02
CA SER A 507 -0.65 -5.07 -15.00
C SER A 507 -1.67 -4.16 -15.69
N THR A 508 -2.50 -3.48 -14.92
CA THR A 508 -3.18 -2.28 -15.40
C THR A 508 -2.22 -1.10 -15.36
N TYR A 509 -2.20 -0.33 -16.46
CA TYR A 509 -1.44 0.90 -16.61
C TYR A 509 -2.33 2.01 -17.13
N THR A 510 -2.01 3.24 -16.80
CA THR A 510 -2.60 4.40 -17.46
C THR A 510 -1.62 4.89 -18.53
N VAL A 511 -2.07 4.92 -19.77
CA VAL A 511 -1.31 5.48 -20.89
C VAL A 511 -1.70 6.94 -21.03
N VAL A 512 -0.74 7.82 -20.78
CA VAL A 512 -0.87 9.27 -20.91
C VAL A 512 -0.16 9.68 -22.20
N ALA A 513 -0.90 10.17 -23.19
CA ALA A 513 -0.32 10.78 -24.37
C ALA A 513 -0.60 12.28 -24.34
N TRP A 514 0.34 13.10 -24.80
CA TRP A 514 0.10 14.52 -24.98
C TRP A 514 0.87 15.08 -26.16
N ARG A 515 0.39 16.23 -26.63
CA ARG A 515 1.03 17.00 -27.69
C ARG A 515 0.73 18.48 -27.53
N ILE A 516 1.70 19.29 -27.90
CA ILE A 516 1.55 20.74 -28.05
C ILE A 516 1.38 21.02 -29.55
N THR A 517 0.24 21.58 -29.94
CA THR A 517 -0.04 22.00 -31.33
C THR A 517 -0.39 23.48 -31.33
N GLY A 518 0.49 24.31 -31.89
CA GLY A 518 0.32 25.77 -31.86
C GLY A 518 0.26 26.30 -30.42
N ARG A 519 -0.92 26.79 -30.00
CA ARG A 519 -1.17 27.31 -28.65
C ARG A 519 -1.98 26.37 -27.76
N ALA A 520 -2.20 25.12 -28.19
CA ALA A 520 -3.00 24.16 -27.43
C ALA A 520 -2.17 23.00 -26.90
N LEU A 521 -2.36 22.66 -25.62
CA LEU A 521 -1.91 21.40 -25.02
C LEU A 521 -3.09 20.44 -24.99
N ARG A 522 -2.93 19.30 -25.65
CA ARG A 522 -3.93 18.23 -25.65
C ARG A 522 -3.37 17.04 -24.90
N ILE A 523 -4.17 16.50 -23.98
CA ILE A 523 -3.81 15.36 -23.13
C ILE A 523 -4.86 14.28 -23.30
N TRP A 524 -4.40 13.06 -23.50
CA TRP A 524 -5.18 11.84 -23.59
C TRP A 524 -4.74 10.90 -22.48
N MET A 525 -5.70 10.29 -21.80
CA MET A 525 -5.45 9.26 -20.79
C MET A 525 -6.38 8.10 -21.04
N THR A 526 -5.83 6.90 -21.03
CA THR A 526 -6.62 5.67 -21.12
C THR A 526 -5.99 4.59 -20.24
N ASP A 527 -6.82 3.88 -19.50
CA ASP A 527 -6.36 2.72 -18.74
C ASP A 527 -6.30 1.50 -19.65
N VAL A 528 -5.20 0.76 -19.54
CA VAL A 528 -4.88 -0.40 -20.36
C VAL A 528 -4.47 -1.53 -19.43
N THR A 529 -5.26 -2.60 -19.44
CA THR A 529 -4.91 -3.83 -18.72
C THR A 529 -4.14 -4.76 -19.63
N VAL A 530 -2.85 -4.88 -19.37
CA VAL A 530 -1.94 -5.75 -20.11
C VAL A 530 -2.04 -7.16 -19.55
N ALA A 531 -2.70 -8.02 -20.32
CA ALA A 531 -2.79 -9.43 -20.00
C ALA A 531 -1.44 -10.13 -20.22
N PRO A 532 -1.10 -11.15 -19.42
CA PRO A 532 0.17 -11.86 -19.51
C PRO A 532 0.38 -12.59 -20.86
N THR A 533 -0.66 -13.00 -21.56
CA THR A 533 -0.50 -14.03 -22.60
C THR A 533 -0.58 -13.52 -24.05
N LYS A 534 -0.83 -12.23 -24.29
CA LYS A 534 -1.00 -11.70 -25.65
C LYS A 534 -0.30 -10.36 -25.84
N ALA A 535 0.36 -10.20 -26.98
CA ALA A 535 0.70 -8.89 -27.49
C ALA A 535 -0.61 -8.13 -27.71
N GLN A 536 -0.82 -7.08 -26.93
CA GLN A 536 -1.99 -6.22 -27.07
C GLN A 536 -1.61 -4.99 -27.88
N SER A 537 -2.44 -4.64 -28.87
CA SER A 537 -2.32 -3.38 -29.60
C SER A 537 -3.32 -2.37 -29.05
N LEU A 538 -2.83 -1.29 -28.46
CA LEU A 538 -3.68 -0.17 -28.05
C LEU A 538 -3.81 0.84 -29.19
N THR A 539 -5.04 1.13 -29.63
CA THR A 539 -5.32 2.21 -30.57
C THR A 539 -5.92 3.40 -29.82
N LEU A 540 -5.22 4.55 -29.83
CA LEU A 540 -5.76 5.79 -29.27
C LEU A 540 -6.65 6.47 -30.32
N ASN A 541 -7.96 6.40 -30.13
CA ASN A 541 -8.91 7.11 -30.98
C ASN A 541 -9.06 8.57 -30.51
N SER A 542 -9.33 9.50 -31.42
CA SER A 542 -9.58 10.92 -31.13
C SER A 542 -10.74 11.14 -30.15
N ALA A 543 -11.70 10.20 -30.12
CA ALA A 543 -12.80 10.16 -29.15
C ALA A 543 -12.33 10.00 -27.68
N ALA A 544 -11.10 9.53 -27.44
CA ALA A 544 -10.50 9.41 -26.11
C ALA A 544 -9.78 10.71 -25.66
N LEU A 545 -10.03 11.84 -26.32
CA LEU A 545 -9.52 13.15 -25.90
C LEU A 545 -10.15 13.55 -24.57
N VAL A 546 -9.37 13.45 -23.50
CA VAL A 546 -9.87 13.70 -22.14
C VAL A 546 -9.80 15.19 -21.78
N ALA A 547 -8.80 15.92 -22.30
CA ALA A 547 -8.71 17.37 -22.11
C ALA A 547 -8.00 18.07 -23.27
N SER A 548 -8.53 19.23 -23.67
CA SER A 548 -7.88 20.14 -24.61
C SER A 548 -7.85 21.53 -23.98
N TYR A 549 -6.65 22.02 -23.71
CA TYR A 549 -6.43 23.38 -23.26
C TYR A 549 -6.03 24.22 -24.47
N SER A 550 -6.99 24.94 -25.05
CA SER A 550 -6.74 25.93 -26.10
C SER A 550 -6.68 27.32 -25.49
N ARG A 551 -5.75 28.15 -25.97
CA ARG A 551 -5.74 29.58 -25.69
C ARG A 551 -6.92 30.29 -26.35
#